data_AF-A0A7X7ACN7-F1
#
_entry.id   AF-A0A7X7ACN7-F1
#
_cell.length_a   1.000
_cell.length_b   1.000
_cell.length_c   1.000
_cell.angle_alpha   90.00
_cell.angle_beta   90.00
_cell.angle_gamma   90.00
#
_symmetry.space_group_name_H-M   'P 1'
#
loop_
_entity.id
_entity.type
_entity.pdbx_description
1 polymer ?
#
loop_
_entity_poly.entity_id
_entity_poly.type
_entity_poly.pdbx_seq_one_letter_code
_entity_poly.pdbx_strand_id
1 'polypeptide(L)'
;MTKKQRINQTIKSGIFGLLTGIVLGVVGYLWAHATNLLIDIEGFGLGRMVLWFPMIGYGVIGVGIVVFAFGILQLIRGFSAKNKHVEKSEAVKKTQQDAIVAERSLFDKGRIKGVIFDLDGTLLDTIDDLTDALNSAITVYGYPAKTSDEVMAVVGNGMANMVRRVVNPETTEEEIQEILKAFLDAYDMNYQNKTKPYEGIHELLRELNSKGYLLGVISNKRLEYTQELIKNLFSDIPFVDVIGDHVEYPRKPDPTTTQLIVQEMMVSSSQVVFVGDSQVDIETAHNANVPVIACTWGFRSISELDEAKPDYYAHTPKEIYDIIVSINHSSASQS
;
A
#
# COMPACT_ATOMS: atom_id res chain seq x y z
N MET A 1 -31.36 -23.35 5.16
CA MET A 1 -30.21 -23.11 4.27
C MET A 1 -29.81 -21.65 4.31
N THR A 2 -28.56 -21.36 4.64
CA THR A 2 -28.00 -19.98 4.62
C THR A 2 -27.91 -19.43 3.19
N LYS A 3 -27.83 -18.11 3.05
CA LYS A 3 -27.69 -17.45 1.73
C LYS A 3 -26.46 -17.96 0.96
N LYS A 4 -25.34 -18.18 1.67
CA LYS A 4 -24.11 -18.82 1.15
C LYS A 4 -24.35 -20.26 0.66
N GLN A 5 -25.13 -21.05 1.41
CA GLN A 5 -25.49 -22.41 0.99
C GLN A 5 -26.34 -22.41 -0.28
N ARG A 6 -27.28 -21.46 -0.45
CA ARG A 6 -28.10 -21.34 -1.67
C ARG A 6 -27.25 -20.98 -2.89
N ILE A 7 -26.35 -20.01 -2.75
CA ILE A 7 -25.42 -19.63 -3.83
C ILE A 7 -24.56 -20.82 -4.27
N ASN A 8 -23.98 -21.54 -3.30
CA ASN A 8 -23.18 -22.73 -3.59
C ASN A 8 -24.01 -23.84 -4.24
N GLN A 9 -25.27 -24.02 -3.85
CA GLN A 9 -26.16 -25.00 -4.48
C GLN A 9 -26.47 -24.64 -5.93
N THR A 10 -26.72 -23.36 -6.23
CA THR A 10 -26.95 -22.85 -7.60
C THR A 10 -25.74 -23.06 -8.49
N ILE A 11 -24.53 -22.83 -7.98
CA ILE A 11 -23.29 -23.10 -8.73
C ILE A 11 -23.15 -24.61 -8.99
N LYS A 12 -23.39 -25.45 -7.98
CA LYS A 12 -23.34 -26.92 -8.12
C LYS A 12 -24.34 -27.44 -9.15
N SER A 13 -25.57 -26.93 -9.15
CA SER A 13 -26.57 -27.31 -10.16
C SER A 13 -26.18 -26.84 -11.57
N GLY A 14 -25.51 -25.69 -11.68
CA GLY A 14 -24.93 -25.22 -12.93
C GLY A 14 -23.85 -26.16 -13.49
N ILE A 15 -22.88 -26.55 -12.66
CA ILE A 15 -21.81 -27.51 -13.02
C ILE A 15 -22.42 -28.85 -13.45
N PHE A 16 -23.39 -29.35 -12.67
CA PHE A 16 -24.07 -30.61 -12.97
C PHE A 16 -24.81 -30.55 -14.32
N GLY A 17 -25.47 -29.43 -14.62
CA GLY A 17 -26.12 -29.20 -15.92
C GLY A 17 -25.14 -29.21 -17.09
N LEU A 18 -23.97 -28.57 -16.95
CA LEU A 18 -22.93 -28.61 -17.99
C LEU A 18 -22.45 -30.04 -18.26
N LEU A 19 -22.09 -30.78 -17.21
CA LEU A 19 -21.59 -32.15 -17.34
C LEU A 19 -22.63 -33.08 -17.97
N THR A 20 -23.88 -32.99 -17.50
CA THR A 20 -24.99 -33.79 -18.04
C THR A 20 -25.25 -33.46 -19.50
N GLY A 21 -25.24 -32.17 -19.86
CA GLY A 21 -25.43 -31.73 -21.25
C GLY A 21 -24.35 -32.25 -22.19
N ILE A 22 -23.09 -32.22 -21.77
CA ILE A 22 -21.95 -32.79 -22.53
C ILE A 22 -22.14 -34.29 -22.72
N VAL A 23 -22.43 -35.03 -21.64
CA VAL A 23 -22.61 -36.49 -21.71
C VAL A 23 -23.74 -36.87 -22.67
N LEU A 24 -24.88 -36.19 -22.59
CA LEU A 24 -25.99 -36.42 -23.51
C LEU A 24 -25.60 -36.09 -24.96
N GLY A 25 -24.85 -35.02 -25.19
CA GLY A 25 -24.32 -34.69 -26.51
C GLY A 25 -23.44 -35.81 -27.09
N VAL A 26 -22.50 -36.32 -26.29
CA VAL A 26 -21.60 -37.42 -26.71
C VAL A 26 -22.39 -38.71 -26.97
N VAL A 27 -23.28 -39.10 -26.06
CA VAL A 27 -24.09 -40.32 -26.21
C VAL A 27 -25.01 -40.23 -27.43
N GLY A 28 -25.68 -39.10 -27.62
CA GLY A 28 -26.54 -38.87 -28.77
C GLY A 28 -25.77 -38.89 -30.10
N TYR A 29 -24.56 -38.32 -30.12
CA TYR A 29 -23.67 -38.35 -31.29
C TYR A 29 -23.23 -39.77 -31.64
N LEU A 30 -22.72 -40.53 -30.64
CA LEU A 30 -22.29 -41.91 -30.84
C LEU A 30 -23.45 -42.78 -31.33
N TRP A 31 -24.66 -42.60 -30.79
CA TRP A 31 -25.86 -43.29 -31.23
C TRP A 31 -26.21 -42.97 -32.69
N ALA A 32 -26.28 -41.68 -33.04
CA ALA A 32 -26.60 -41.24 -34.40
C ALA A 32 -25.57 -41.76 -35.41
N HIS A 33 -24.28 -41.71 -35.05
CA HIS A 33 -23.20 -42.16 -35.90
C HIS A 33 -23.23 -43.69 -36.11
N ALA A 34 -23.37 -44.48 -35.05
CA ALA A 34 -23.43 -45.93 -35.14
C ALA A 34 -24.67 -46.40 -35.94
N THR A 35 -25.82 -45.76 -35.74
CA THR A 35 -27.04 -46.12 -36.46
C THR A 35 -27.01 -45.71 -37.93
N ASN A 36 -26.34 -44.62 -38.29
CA ASN A 36 -26.06 -44.29 -39.70
C ASN A 36 -25.18 -45.34 -40.38
N LEU A 37 -24.11 -45.80 -39.72
CA LEU A 37 -23.23 -46.85 -40.28
C LEU A 37 -23.96 -48.17 -40.53
N LEU A 38 -24.96 -48.51 -39.70
CA LEU A 38 -25.77 -49.72 -39.87
C LEU A 38 -26.77 -49.63 -41.03
N ILE A 39 -27.18 -48.41 -41.42
CA ILE A 39 -28.09 -48.19 -42.55
C ILE A 39 -27.38 -48.48 -43.89
N ASP A 40 -26.06 -48.29 -43.96
CA ASP A 40 -25.25 -48.48 -45.18
C ASP A 40 -24.81 -49.93 -45.45
N ILE A 41 -25.18 -50.89 -44.60
CA ILE A 41 -24.84 -52.31 -44.79
C ILE A 41 -25.82 -52.95 -45.78
N GLU A 42 -25.39 -53.13 -47.04
CA GLU A 42 -26.14 -53.87 -48.06
C GLU A 42 -26.33 -55.34 -47.63
N GLY A 43 -27.59 -55.74 -47.45
CA GLY A 43 -27.97 -57.15 -47.21
C GLY A 43 -28.94 -57.40 -46.06
N PHE A 44 -29.20 -56.42 -45.18
CA PHE A 44 -30.01 -56.64 -43.97
C PHE A 44 -31.53 -56.41 -44.12
N GLY A 45 -32.04 -56.06 -45.31
CA GLY A 45 -33.49 -56.02 -45.59
C GLY A 45 -34.33 -54.99 -44.80
N LEU A 46 -33.70 -54.15 -43.97
CA LEU A 46 -34.35 -53.18 -43.07
C LEU A 46 -34.70 -51.83 -43.73
N GLY A 47 -34.57 -51.72 -45.05
CA GLY A 47 -34.37 -50.51 -45.87
C GLY A 47 -35.41 -49.39 -45.85
N ARG A 48 -36.38 -49.40 -44.92
CA ARG A 48 -37.23 -48.24 -44.60
C ARG A 48 -37.63 -48.14 -43.12
N MET A 49 -37.58 -49.23 -42.35
CA MET A 49 -38.05 -49.25 -40.95
C MET A 49 -37.09 -48.62 -39.94
N VAL A 50 -35.80 -48.49 -40.28
CA VAL A 50 -34.74 -48.09 -39.34
C VAL A 50 -34.19 -46.68 -39.62
N LEU A 51 -34.66 -46.02 -40.69
CA LEU A 51 -34.19 -44.69 -41.13
C LEU A 51 -34.38 -43.58 -40.08
N TRP A 52 -35.24 -43.78 -39.09
CA TRP A 52 -35.50 -42.80 -38.02
C TRP A 52 -34.62 -43.00 -36.78
N PHE A 53 -33.82 -44.06 -36.69
CA PHE A 53 -32.97 -44.34 -35.52
C PHE A 53 -31.93 -43.24 -35.25
N PRO A 54 -31.28 -42.64 -36.27
CA PRO A 54 -30.38 -41.51 -36.07
C PRO A 54 -31.09 -40.28 -35.47
N MET A 55 -32.39 -40.10 -35.76
CA MET A 55 -33.19 -38.98 -35.23
C MET A 55 -33.34 -39.05 -33.71
N ILE A 56 -33.31 -40.24 -33.12
CA ILE A 56 -33.27 -40.41 -31.66
C ILE A 56 -31.99 -39.81 -31.10
N GLY A 57 -30.84 -40.11 -31.72
CA GLY A 57 -29.54 -39.57 -31.32
C GLY A 57 -29.49 -38.04 -31.41
N TYR A 58 -29.98 -37.46 -32.51
CA TYR A 58 -30.10 -36.01 -32.66
C TYR A 58 -31.06 -35.38 -31.63
N GLY A 59 -32.16 -36.06 -31.28
CA GLY A 59 -33.06 -35.63 -30.21
C GLY A 59 -32.36 -35.56 -28.85
N VAL A 60 -31.54 -36.57 -28.52
CA VAL A 60 -30.73 -36.60 -27.28
C VAL A 60 -29.69 -35.48 -27.26
N ILE A 61 -29.05 -35.17 -28.40
CA ILE A 61 -28.16 -34.01 -28.53
C ILE A 61 -28.92 -32.71 -28.24
N GLY A 62 -30.12 -32.55 -28.80
CA GLY A 62 -30.98 -31.39 -28.55
C GLY A 62 -31.31 -31.19 -27.08
N VAL A 63 -31.67 -32.27 -26.36
CA VAL A 63 -31.87 -32.24 -24.91
C VAL A 63 -30.57 -31.86 -24.18
N GLY A 64 -29.44 -32.43 -24.60
CA GLY A 64 -28.12 -32.10 -24.06
C GLY A 64 -27.78 -30.61 -24.15
N ILE A 65 -28.05 -29.98 -25.30
CA ILE A 65 -27.84 -28.54 -25.52
C ILE A 65 -28.68 -27.70 -24.56
N VAL A 66 -29.96 -28.03 -24.37
CA VAL A 66 -30.86 -27.31 -23.46
C VAL A 66 -30.38 -27.43 -22.01
N VAL A 67 -30.00 -28.63 -21.58
CA VAL A 67 -29.48 -28.89 -20.22
C VAL A 67 -28.15 -28.16 -20.00
N PHE A 68 -27.28 -28.12 -21.02
CA PHE A 68 -26.02 -27.39 -21.00
C PHE A 68 -26.24 -25.87 -20.88
N ALA A 69 -27.12 -25.30 -21.70
CA ALA A 69 -27.46 -23.87 -21.68
C ALA A 69 -28.08 -23.46 -20.33
N PHE A 70 -28.93 -24.32 -19.76
CA PHE A 70 -29.46 -24.12 -18.40
C PHE A 70 -28.34 -24.14 -17.35
N GLY A 71 -27.35 -25.03 -17.50
CA GLY A 71 -26.15 -25.08 -16.66
C GLY A 71 -25.36 -23.76 -16.66
N ILE A 72 -25.12 -23.18 -17.83
CA ILE A 72 -24.46 -21.87 -17.99
C ILE A 72 -25.23 -20.77 -17.26
N LEU A 73 -26.55 -20.69 -17.47
CA LEU A 73 -27.39 -19.67 -16.84
C LEU A 73 -27.33 -19.74 -15.30
N GLN A 74 -27.29 -20.95 -14.74
CA GLN A 74 -27.18 -21.12 -13.29
C GLN A 74 -25.81 -20.70 -12.76
N LEU A 75 -24.72 -20.95 -13.49
CA LEU A 75 -23.40 -20.47 -13.10
C LEU A 75 -23.33 -18.95 -13.07
N ILE A 76 -23.80 -18.27 -14.12
CA ILE A 76 -23.80 -16.80 -14.20
C ILE A 76 -24.56 -16.21 -13.00
N ARG A 77 -25.76 -16.75 -12.70
CA ARG A 77 -26.57 -16.33 -11.56
C ARG A 77 -25.86 -16.59 -10.22
N GLY A 78 -25.25 -17.75 -10.07
CA GLY A 78 -24.52 -18.14 -8.86
C GLY A 78 -23.32 -17.22 -8.57
N PHE A 79 -22.48 -16.96 -9.57
CA PHE A 79 -21.31 -16.08 -9.42
C PHE A 79 -21.69 -14.62 -9.19
N SER A 80 -22.66 -14.09 -9.93
CA SER A 80 -23.17 -12.72 -9.70
C SER A 80 -23.71 -12.54 -8.27
N ALA A 81 -24.48 -13.52 -7.78
CA ALA A 81 -24.99 -13.49 -6.41
C ALA A 81 -23.89 -13.64 -5.35
N LYS A 82 -22.81 -14.37 -5.66
CA LYS A 82 -21.63 -14.50 -4.79
C LYS A 82 -20.91 -13.16 -4.64
N ASN A 83 -20.62 -12.47 -5.75
CA ASN A 83 -19.93 -11.17 -5.71
C ASN A 83 -20.72 -10.13 -4.93
N LYS A 84 -22.02 -9.98 -5.22
CA LYS A 84 -22.92 -9.08 -4.45
C LYS A 84 -23.00 -9.42 -2.96
N HIS A 85 -22.84 -10.69 -2.60
CA HIS A 85 -22.82 -11.10 -1.19
C HIS A 85 -21.50 -10.73 -0.51
N VAL A 86 -20.36 -10.85 -1.20
CA VAL A 86 -19.05 -10.45 -0.69
C VAL A 86 -19.02 -8.94 -0.46
N GLU A 87 -19.36 -8.14 -1.47
CA GLU A 87 -19.42 -6.67 -1.39
C GLU A 87 -20.31 -6.20 -0.23
N LYS A 88 -21.52 -6.78 -0.10
CA LYS A 88 -22.42 -6.42 1.01
C LYS A 88 -21.86 -6.82 2.38
N SER A 89 -21.14 -7.94 2.47
CA SER A 89 -20.53 -8.38 3.71
C SER A 89 -19.35 -7.48 4.12
N GLU A 90 -18.57 -7.01 3.15
CA GLU A 90 -17.45 -6.09 3.39
C GLU A 90 -17.98 -4.70 3.77
N ALA A 91 -19.00 -4.20 3.07
CA ALA A 91 -19.65 -2.94 3.41
C ALA A 91 -20.22 -2.95 4.84
N VAL A 92 -20.88 -4.03 5.26
CA VAL A 92 -21.42 -4.15 6.63
C VAL A 92 -20.30 -4.19 7.67
N LYS A 93 -19.20 -4.91 7.40
CA LYS A 93 -18.02 -4.91 8.29
C LYS A 93 -17.40 -3.52 8.40
N LYS A 94 -17.27 -2.80 7.28
CA LYS A 94 -16.78 -1.42 7.25
C LYS A 94 -17.67 -0.50 8.08
N THR A 95 -18.99 -0.51 7.88
CA THR A 95 -19.93 0.31 8.65
C THR A 95 -19.92 -0.02 10.15
N GLN A 96 -19.83 -1.30 10.54
CA GLN A 96 -19.70 -1.67 11.96
C GLN A 96 -18.37 -1.21 12.54
N GLN A 97 -17.29 -1.30 11.78
CA GLN A 97 -15.97 -0.83 12.19
C GLN A 97 -15.95 0.69 12.34
N ASP A 98 -16.50 1.42 11.38
CA ASP A 98 -16.64 2.89 11.42
C ASP A 98 -17.45 3.33 12.65
N ALA A 99 -18.50 2.58 13.02
CA ALA A 99 -19.29 2.84 14.22
C ALA A 99 -18.49 2.59 15.51
N ILE A 100 -17.66 1.54 15.57
CA ILE A 100 -16.78 1.25 16.73
C ILE A 100 -15.68 2.30 16.88
N VAL A 101 -15.09 2.75 15.77
CA VAL A 101 -14.09 3.84 15.76
C VAL A 101 -14.75 5.14 16.21
N ALA A 102 -15.95 5.45 15.71
CA ALA A 102 -16.70 6.63 16.14
C ALA A 102 -17.07 6.56 17.65
N GLU A 103 -17.48 5.39 18.14
CA GLU A 103 -17.81 5.20 19.56
C GLU A 103 -16.55 5.31 20.45
N ARG A 104 -15.43 4.69 20.07
CA ARG A 104 -14.13 4.86 20.78
C ARG A 104 -13.59 6.28 20.71
N SER A 105 -13.82 6.99 19.61
CA SER A 105 -13.47 8.40 19.42
C SER A 105 -14.29 9.30 20.36
N LEU A 106 -15.56 8.96 20.63
CA LEU A 106 -16.43 9.73 21.52
C LEU A 106 -16.01 9.68 23.01
N PHE A 107 -15.38 8.59 23.47
CA PHE A 107 -14.96 8.41 24.87
C PHE A 107 -13.52 8.85 25.17
N ASP A 108 -12.72 9.17 24.16
CA ASP A 108 -11.29 9.47 24.28
C ASP A 108 -10.89 10.63 23.34
N LYS A 109 -11.74 11.66 23.32
CA LYS A 109 -11.56 12.85 22.48
C LYS A 109 -10.29 13.59 22.88
N GLY A 110 -9.38 13.75 21.93
CA GLY A 110 -8.18 14.58 22.06
C GLY A 110 -6.92 13.84 22.55
N ARG A 111 -7.04 12.59 22.99
CA ARG A 111 -5.85 11.80 23.34
C ARG A 111 -5.17 11.27 22.08
N ILE A 112 -3.88 11.53 21.97
CA ILE A 112 -2.97 10.94 20.99
C ILE A 112 -2.86 9.43 21.23
N LYS A 113 -2.96 8.69 20.13
CA LYS A 113 -2.89 7.23 20.03
C LYS A 113 -1.91 6.77 18.97
N GLY A 114 -1.68 7.57 17.94
CA GLY A 114 -0.75 7.27 16.85
C GLY A 114 0.39 8.28 16.77
N VAL A 115 1.54 7.81 16.30
CA VAL A 115 2.70 8.63 15.98
C VAL A 115 3.20 8.22 14.60
N ILE A 116 3.24 9.17 13.67
CA ILE A 116 3.79 8.96 12.33
C ILE A 116 5.12 9.70 12.26
N PHE A 117 6.17 9.00 11.86
CA PHE A 117 7.52 9.56 11.77
C PHE A 117 7.95 9.73 10.31
N ASP A 118 8.65 10.82 10.02
CA ASP A 118 9.59 10.83 8.90
C ASP A 118 10.81 9.92 9.19
N LEU A 119 11.58 9.57 8.15
CA LEU A 119 12.76 8.73 8.27
C LEU A 119 14.08 9.52 8.33
N ASP A 120 14.40 10.26 7.26
CA ASP A 120 15.72 10.84 7.01
C ASP A 120 15.83 12.20 7.71
N GLY A 121 16.69 12.32 8.72
CA GLY A 121 16.75 13.54 9.55
C GLY A 121 15.85 13.48 10.78
N THR A 122 15.00 12.46 10.88
CA THR A 122 14.08 12.25 12.02
C THR A 122 14.44 10.99 12.81
N LEU A 123 14.23 9.80 12.24
CA LEU A 123 14.60 8.53 12.87
C LEU A 123 16.06 8.16 12.60
N LEU A 124 16.54 8.45 11.39
CA LEU A 124 17.85 8.06 10.89
C LEU A 124 18.70 9.27 10.54
N ASP A 125 19.95 9.24 10.99
CA ASP A 125 21.03 10.09 10.51
C ASP A 125 21.60 9.47 9.23
N THR A 126 21.26 10.08 8.08
CA THR A 126 21.59 9.56 6.74
C THR A 126 22.49 10.51 5.93
N ILE A 127 22.93 11.62 6.53
CA ILE A 127 23.61 12.69 5.80
C ILE A 127 24.97 12.25 5.25
N ASP A 128 25.66 11.36 5.96
CA ASP A 128 27.00 10.92 5.55
C ASP A 128 26.95 10.00 4.32
N ASP A 129 26.00 9.07 4.24
CA ASP A 129 25.83 8.22 3.05
C ASP A 129 25.39 9.04 1.84
N LEU A 130 24.54 10.05 2.08
CA LEU A 130 24.12 10.99 1.05
C LEU A 130 25.31 11.81 0.53
N THR A 131 26.17 12.27 1.44
CA THR A 131 27.37 13.06 1.15
C THR A 131 28.39 12.25 0.38
N ASP A 132 28.64 11.01 0.79
CA ASP A 132 29.56 10.10 0.09
C ASP A 132 29.09 9.82 -1.33
N ALA A 133 27.80 9.51 -1.51
CA ALA A 133 27.22 9.28 -2.83
C ALA A 133 27.32 10.54 -3.71
N LEU A 134 26.99 11.72 -3.17
CA LEU A 134 27.09 12.98 -3.91
C LEU A 134 28.55 13.26 -4.33
N ASN A 135 29.49 13.12 -3.40
CA ASN A 135 30.91 13.32 -3.66
C ASN A 135 31.45 12.36 -4.71
N SER A 136 31.01 11.09 -4.70
CA SER A 136 31.40 10.12 -5.73
C SER A 136 30.93 10.52 -7.14
N ALA A 137 29.81 11.24 -7.25
CA ALA A 137 29.30 11.72 -8.52
C ALA A 137 29.98 13.02 -8.96
N ILE A 138 29.96 14.06 -8.12
CA ILE A 138 30.41 15.40 -8.53
C ILE A 138 31.92 15.48 -8.78
N THR A 139 32.73 14.68 -8.08
CA THR A 139 34.20 14.68 -8.24
C THR A 139 34.64 14.11 -9.59
N VAL A 140 33.89 13.17 -10.17
CA VAL A 140 34.13 12.65 -11.53
C VAL A 140 34.01 13.76 -12.58
N TYR A 141 33.13 14.73 -12.32
CA TYR A 141 32.90 15.90 -13.17
C TYR A 141 33.79 17.11 -12.78
N GLY A 142 34.78 16.91 -11.91
CA GLY A 142 35.76 17.93 -11.55
C GLY A 142 35.30 18.94 -10.49
N TYR A 143 34.14 18.75 -9.87
CA TYR A 143 33.70 19.57 -8.74
C TYR A 143 34.40 19.17 -7.44
N PRO A 144 34.67 20.11 -6.53
CA PRO A 144 35.26 19.81 -5.23
C PRO A 144 34.29 18.99 -4.38
N ALA A 145 34.82 18.05 -3.61
CA ALA A 145 34.05 17.31 -2.62
C ALA A 145 33.47 18.26 -1.56
N LYS A 146 32.27 17.94 -1.09
CA LYS A 146 31.51 18.64 -0.05
C LYS A 146 31.61 17.93 1.28
N THR A 147 31.62 18.71 2.35
CA THR A 147 31.45 18.23 3.72
C THR A 147 29.98 17.88 4.01
N SER A 148 29.71 17.05 5.01
CA SER A 148 28.34 16.71 5.40
C SER A 148 27.53 17.96 5.80
N ASP A 149 28.16 18.95 6.44
CA ASP A 149 27.53 20.23 6.79
C ASP A 149 27.11 21.03 5.53
N GLU A 150 27.97 21.08 4.51
CA GLU A 150 27.63 21.73 3.23
C GLU A 150 26.49 21.00 2.52
N VAL A 151 26.48 19.67 2.54
CA VAL A 151 25.39 18.87 1.96
C VAL A 151 24.10 19.07 2.75
N MET A 152 24.16 19.14 4.08
CA MET A 152 23.00 19.39 4.94
C MET A 152 22.36 20.76 4.66
N ALA A 153 23.16 21.77 4.36
CA ALA A 153 22.66 23.09 3.99
C ALA A 153 21.91 23.12 2.64
N VAL A 154 22.14 22.14 1.77
CA VAL A 154 21.54 22.10 0.42
C VAL A 154 20.57 20.94 0.20
N VAL A 155 20.62 19.89 1.03
CA VAL A 155 19.68 18.76 0.98
C VAL A 155 18.29 19.30 1.26
N GLY A 156 17.31 19.00 0.40
CA GLY A 156 15.96 19.55 0.51
C GLY A 156 15.36 19.84 -0.85
N ASN A 157 14.03 19.80 -0.94
CA ASN A 157 13.28 19.97 -2.20
C ASN A 157 13.69 18.97 -3.31
N GLY A 158 14.23 17.81 -2.93
CA GLY A 158 14.54 16.71 -3.84
C GLY A 158 16.00 16.66 -4.31
N MET A 159 16.43 15.44 -4.66
CA MET A 159 17.82 15.13 -5.05
C MET A 159 18.33 15.94 -6.25
N ALA A 160 17.47 16.21 -7.23
CA ALA A 160 17.84 17.04 -8.38
C ALA A 160 18.22 18.47 -7.97
N ASN A 161 17.47 19.06 -7.04
CA ASN A 161 17.77 20.40 -6.54
C ASN A 161 19.06 20.44 -5.71
N MET A 162 19.35 19.37 -4.96
CA MET A 162 20.63 19.21 -4.28
C MET A 162 21.80 19.23 -5.27
N VAL A 163 21.74 18.44 -6.35
CA VAL A 163 22.78 18.44 -7.39
C VAL A 163 22.95 19.84 -8.01
N ARG A 164 21.85 20.51 -8.37
CA ARG A 164 21.87 21.88 -8.92
C ARG A 164 22.56 22.88 -8.00
N ARG A 165 22.42 22.73 -6.69
CA ARG A 165 22.97 23.66 -5.69
C ARG A 165 24.47 23.49 -5.46
N VAL A 166 25.04 22.33 -5.83
CA VAL A 166 26.47 22.04 -5.61
C VAL A 166 27.33 22.20 -6.87
N VAL A 167 26.71 22.27 -8.05
CA VAL A 167 27.38 22.55 -9.33
C VAL A 167 27.39 24.05 -9.65
N ASN A 168 28.09 24.43 -10.71
CA ASN A 168 28.16 25.83 -11.12
C ASN A 168 26.83 26.29 -11.77
N PRO A 169 26.46 27.57 -11.68
CA PRO A 169 25.26 28.10 -12.33
C PRO A 169 25.23 27.91 -13.86
N GLU A 170 26.40 27.82 -14.50
CA GLU A 170 26.57 27.65 -15.94
C GLU A 170 26.52 26.19 -16.42
N THR A 171 26.49 25.22 -15.50
CA THR A 171 26.39 23.79 -15.81
C THR A 171 25.09 23.52 -16.58
N THR A 172 25.19 22.78 -17.69
CA THR A 172 24.02 22.54 -18.54
C THR A 172 23.01 21.62 -17.87
N GLU A 173 21.76 21.66 -18.34
CA GLU A 173 20.73 20.74 -17.85
C GLU A 173 21.11 19.28 -18.12
N GLU A 174 21.67 19.01 -19.28
CA GLU A 174 22.14 17.68 -19.65
C GLU A 174 23.22 17.18 -18.68
N GLU A 175 24.22 18.00 -18.36
CA GLU A 175 25.27 17.66 -17.39
C GLU A 175 24.69 17.43 -15.98
N ILE A 176 23.73 18.25 -15.54
CA ILE A 176 23.05 18.06 -14.25
C ILE A 176 22.31 16.73 -14.20
N GLN A 177 21.65 16.32 -15.29
CA GLN A 177 20.97 15.02 -15.36
C GLN A 177 21.97 13.85 -15.33
N GLU A 178 23.13 13.97 -15.96
CA GLU A 178 24.17 12.95 -15.88
C GLU A 178 24.76 12.82 -14.47
N ILE A 179 25.07 13.94 -13.82
CA ILE A 179 25.56 13.97 -12.44
C ILE A 179 24.50 13.40 -11.49
N LEU A 180 23.23 13.78 -11.66
CA LEU A 180 22.11 13.25 -10.90
C LEU A 180 21.99 11.74 -11.05
N LYS A 181 22.12 11.22 -12.28
CA LYS A 181 22.12 9.78 -12.53
C LYS A 181 23.29 9.10 -11.81
N ALA A 182 24.51 9.60 -11.94
CA ALA A 182 25.68 9.05 -11.27
C ALA A 182 25.53 9.06 -9.74
N PHE A 183 24.97 10.14 -9.18
CA PHE A 183 24.66 10.25 -7.76
C PHE A 183 23.63 9.21 -7.32
N LEU A 184 22.53 9.04 -8.06
CA LEU A 184 21.51 8.06 -7.73
C LEU A 184 22.04 6.62 -7.82
N ASP A 185 22.85 6.31 -8.83
CA ASP A 185 23.52 5.01 -8.97
C ASP A 185 24.46 4.74 -7.78
N ALA A 186 25.23 5.75 -7.35
CA ALA A 186 26.11 5.62 -6.19
C ALA A 186 25.33 5.50 -4.86
N TYR A 187 24.21 6.21 -4.73
CA TYR A 187 23.36 6.15 -3.54
C TYR A 187 22.67 4.79 -3.41
N ASP A 188 22.16 4.21 -4.51
CA ASP A 188 21.57 2.87 -4.55
C ASP A 188 22.51 1.79 -3.98
N MET A 189 23.81 1.95 -4.20
CA MET A 189 24.82 1.02 -3.69
C MET A 189 25.20 1.24 -2.22
N ASN A 190 24.99 2.45 -1.67
CA ASN A 190 25.63 2.88 -0.42
C ASN A 190 24.69 3.51 0.61
N TYR A 191 23.37 3.56 0.38
CA TYR A 191 22.41 4.27 1.23
C TYR A 191 22.28 3.75 2.68
N GLN A 192 22.99 2.68 3.04
CA GLN A 192 22.93 2.03 4.35
C GLN A 192 24.31 1.78 4.99
N ASN A 193 25.39 2.38 4.47
CA ASN A 193 26.75 2.10 4.95
C ASN A 193 27.08 2.80 6.28
N LYS A 194 26.69 4.07 6.40
CA LYS A 194 26.90 4.92 7.58
C LYS A 194 25.59 5.34 8.25
N THR A 195 24.47 5.12 7.57
CA THR A 195 23.12 5.36 8.08
C THR A 195 22.89 4.63 9.39
N LYS A 196 22.43 5.38 10.40
CA LYS A 196 22.19 4.87 11.76
C LYS A 196 21.02 5.61 12.42
N PRO A 197 20.34 5.00 13.39
CA PRO A 197 19.38 5.72 14.20
C PRO A 197 20.03 6.84 15.01
N TYR A 198 19.34 7.97 15.18
CA TYR A 198 19.78 8.99 16.14
C TYR A 198 19.76 8.43 17.58
N GLU A 199 20.62 8.98 18.44
CA GLU A 199 20.71 8.57 19.84
C GLU A 199 19.36 8.75 20.56
N GLY A 200 18.85 7.69 21.19
CA GLY A 200 17.57 7.70 21.91
C GLY A 200 16.34 7.29 21.08
N ILE A 201 16.45 7.13 19.76
CA ILE A 201 15.31 6.76 18.91
C ILE A 201 14.79 5.36 19.23
N HIS A 202 15.68 4.39 19.46
CA HIS A 202 15.27 3.04 19.84
C HIS A 202 14.52 3.01 21.17
N GLU A 203 15.01 3.75 22.16
CA GLU A 203 14.40 3.90 23.47
C GLU A 203 13.01 4.52 23.35
N LEU A 204 12.89 5.62 22.58
CA LEU A 204 11.63 6.29 22.30
C LEU A 204 10.61 5.34 21.64
N LEU A 205 10.99 4.67 20.55
CA LEU A 205 10.06 3.80 19.81
C LEU A 205 9.59 2.62 20.67
N ARG A 206 10.49 2.02 21.46
CA ARG A 206 10.13 0.96 22.41
C ARG A 206 9.22 1.47 23.52
N GLU A 207 9.49 2.66 24.05
CA GLU A 207 8.65 3.28 25.07
C GLU A 207 7.24 3.53 24.53
N LEU A 208 7.12 4.20 23.38
CA LEU A 208 5.83 4.46 22.74
C LEU A 208 5.05 3.17 22.47
N ASN A 209 5.70 2.16 21.90
CA ASN A 209 5.07 0.86 21.65
C ASN A 209 4.63 0.18 22.96
N SER A 210 5.47 0.19 24.01
CA SER A 210 5.12 -0.40 25.32
C SER A 210 3.93 0.27 26.00
N LYS A 211 3.67 1.55 25.68
CA LYS A 211 2.52 2.33 26.16
C LYS A 211 1.29 2.20 25.26
N GLY A 212 1.38 1.42 24.18
CA GLY A 212 0.28 1.13 23.27
C GLY A 212 0.03 2.18 22.19
N TYR A 213 1.00 3.06 21.91
CA TYR A 213 0.91 3.95 20.76
C TYR A 213 1.13 3.17 19.46
N LEU A 214 0.35 3.50 18.44
CA LEU A 214 0.49 2.97 17.09
C LEU A 214 1.55 3.77 16.34
N LEU A 215 2.49 3.10 15.69
CA LEU A 215 3.62 3.75 15.04
C LEU A 215 3.52 3.59 13.53
N GLY A 216 3.83 4.63 12.76
CA GLY A 216 3.91 4.58 11.30
C GLY A 216 5.10 5.38 10.79
N VAL A 217 5.52 5.11 9.55
CA VAL A 217 6.62 5.82 8.90
C VAL A 217 6.20 6.34 7.53
N ILE A 218 6.50 7.61 7.23
CA ILE A 218 6.29 8.24 5.91
C ILE A 218 7.56 8.96 5.47
N SER A 219 8.20 8.45 4.42
CA SER A 219 9.39 9.08 3.83
C SER A 219 9.20 9.44 2.35
N ASN A 220 9.91 10.47 1.91
CA ASN A 220 10.06 10.83 0.49
C ASN A 220 11.21 10.07 -0.19
N LYS A 221 11.89 9.18 0.54
CA LYS A 221 12.83 8.16 0.06
C LYS A 221 12.07 7.02 -0.60
N ARG A 222 12.67 6.35 -1.59
CA ARG A 222 12.05 5.20 -2.28
C ARG A 222 11.51 4.18 -1.28
N LEU A 223 10.33 3.63 -1.58
CA LEU A 223 9.62 2.67 -0.71
C LEU A 223 10.51 1.49 -0.35
N GLU A 224 11.23 0.92 -1.31
CA GLU A 224 12.08 -0.25 -1.10
C GLU A 224 13.19 0.03 -0.09
N TYR A 225 13.88 1.17 -0.21
CA TYR A 225 14.94 1.56 0.74
C TYR A 225 14.36 1.85 2.13
N THR A 226 13.21 2.51 2.17
CA THR A 226 12.53 2.86 3.44
C THR A 226 12.19 1.58 4.20
N GLN A 227 11.57 0.60 3.53
CA GLN A 227 11.21 -0.67 4.14
C GLN A 227 12.43 -1.52 4.52
N GLU A 228 13.48 -1.53 3.68
CA GLU A 228 14.72 -2.26 3.99
C GLU A 228 15.43 -1.66 5.22
N LEU A 229 15.56 -0.34 5.30
CA LEU A 229 16.14 0.35 6.46
C LEU A 229 15.34 0.11 7.73
N ILE A 230 14.00 0.22 7.68
CA ILE A 230 13.15 -0.06 8.85
C ILE A 230 13.30 -1.53 9.29
N LYS A 231 13.31 -2.47 8.34
CA LYS A 231 13.50 -3.89 8.64
C LYS A 231 14.85 -4.17 9.27
N ASN A 232 15.92 -3.54 8.79
CA ASN A 232 17.29 -3.81 9.25
C ASN A 232 17.58 -3.13 10.60
N LEU A 233 17.11 -1.88 10.77
CA LEU A 233 17.46 -1.05 11.92
C LEU A 233 16.41 -1.07 13.03
N PHE A 234 15.15 -1.41 12.76
CA PHE A 234 14.05 -1.37 13.73
C PHE A 234 13.20 -2.65 13.72
N SER A 235 13.83 -3.81 13.46
CA SER A 235 13.15 -5.11 13.34
C SER A 235 12.27 -5.54 14.53
N ASP A 236 12.52 -4.99 15.72
CA ASP A 236 11.79 -5.26 16.96
C ASP A 236 10.59 -4.31 17.19
N ILE A 237 10.43 -3.28 16.35
CA ILE A 237 9.39 -2.27 16.49
C ILE A 237 8.22 -2.58 15.54
N PRO A 238 6.99 -2.79 16.07
CA PRO A 238 5.82 -3.04 15.24
C PRO A 238 5.25 -1.72 14.71
N PHE A 239 5.59 -1.39 13.46
CA PHE A 239 4.91 -0.32 12.72
C PHE A 239 3.60 -0.84 12.13
N VAL A 240 2.56 -0.02 12.17
CA VAL A 240 1.28 -0.25 11.48
C VAL A 240 1.52 -0.25 9.98
N ASP A 241 2.26 0.73 9.48
CA ASP A 241 2.70 0.79 8.09
C ASP A 241 3.98 1.62 7.93
N VAL A 242 4.69 1.36 6.82
CA VAL A 242 5.95 1.99 6.43
C VAL A 242 5.86 2.32 4.95
N ILE A 243 5.60 3.60 4.65
CA ILE A 243 5.41 4.08 3.29
C ILE A 243 6.55 5.03 2.89
N GLY A 244 7.20 4.71 1.78
CA GLY A 244 8.12 5.61 1.07
C GLY A 244 7.54 6.07 -0.26
N ASP A 245 8.33 6.80 -1.02
CA ASP A 245 8.01 7.22 -2.38
C ASP A 245 7.83 6.03 -3.32
N HIS A 246 6.66 5.96 -3.96
CA HIS A 246 6.27 4.94 -4.92
C HIS A 246 5.16 5.49 -5.82
N VAL A 247 4.99 4.94 -7.02
CA VAL A 247 3.99 5.43 -8.00
C VAL A 247 2.54 5.42 -7.47
N GLU A 248 2.24 4.56 -6.50
CA GLU A 248 0.90 4.44 -5.89
C GLU A 248 0.66 5.44 -4.75
N TYR A 249 1.70 6.07 -4.23
CA TYR A 249 1.62 6.96 -3.07
C TYR A 249 2.11 8.37 -3.43
N PRO A 250 1.25 9.39 -3.32
CA PRO A 250 1.69 10.77 -3.51
C PRO A 250 2.82 11.14 -2.54
N ARG A 251 3.79 11.91 -3.03
CA ARG A 251 4.91 12.42 -2.24
C ARG A 251 4.43 13.51 -1.27
N LYS A 252 5.11 13.62 -0.13
CA LYS A 252 4.97 14.78 0.77
C LYS A 252 5.26 16.08 -0.01
N PRO A 253 4.48 17.16 0.17
CA PRO A 253 3.56 17.42 1.30
C PRO A 253 2.09 17.02 1.07
N ASP A 254 1.81 16.13 0.11
CA ASP A 254 0.44 15.62 -0.08
C ASP A 254 -0.02 14.83 1.17
N PRO A 255 -1.23 15.08 1.70
CA PRO A 255 -1.69 14.46 2.93
C PRO A 255 -2.19 13.02 2.76
N THR A 256 -2.33 12.53 1.52
CA THR A 256 -2.96 11.23 1.21
C THR A 256 -2.30 10.09 1.98
N THR A 257 -0.96 10.05 1.98
CA THR A 257 -0.21 8.97 2.65
C THR A 257 -0.39 9.01 4.17
N THR A 258 -0.42 10.21 4.77
CA THR A 258 -0.74 10.37 6.20
C THR A 258 -2.16 9.90 6.51
N GLN A 259 -3.13 10.26 5.66
CA GLN A 259 -4.53 9.84 5.83
C GLN A 259 -4.70 8.32 5.71
N LEU A 260 -3.95 7.67 4.83
CA LEU A 260 -3.93 6.21 4.70
C LEU A 260 -3.46 5.56 6.01
N ILE A 261 -2.30 5.96 6.55
CA ILE A 261 -1.79 5.40 7.81
C ILE A 261 -2.75 5.69 8.98
N VAL A 262 -3.32 6.89 9.07
CA VAL A 262 -4.32 7.23 10.10
C VAL A 262 -5.54 6.29 10.03
N GLN A 263 -5.99 5.98 8.81
CA GLN A 263 -7.09 5.03 8.59
C GLN A 263 -6.71 3.61 9.02
N GLU A 264 -5.49 3.15 8.72
CA GLU A 264 -4.99 1.83 9.13
C GLU A 264 -4.79 1.71 10.63
N MET A 265 -4.37 2.80 11.28
CA MET A 265 -4.33 2.91 12.74
C MET A 265 -5.73 2.89 13.38
N MET A 266 -6.81 3.07 12.59
CA MET A 266 -8.20 3.11 13.06
C MET A 266 -8.45 4.21 14.11
N VAL A 267 -7.88 5.38 13.89
CA VAL A 267 -8.02 6.57 14.75
C VAL A 267 -8.38 7.80 13.92
N SER A 268 -8.72 8.93 14.54
CA SER A 268 -8.90 10.21 13.83
C SER A 268 -7.59 10.99 13.75
N SER A 269 -7.47 11.92 12.80
CA SER A 269 -6.28 12.78 12.66
C SER A 269 -5.92 13.53 13.95
N SER A 270 -6.91 13.97 14.72
CA SER A 270 -6.70 14.61 16.03
C SER A 270 -6.10 13.70 17.12
N GLN A 271 -5.99 12.39 16.86
CA GLN A 271 -5.37 11.40 17.76
C GLN A 271 -4.01 10.92 17.23
N VAL A 272 -3.47 11.56 16.20
CA VAL A 272 -2.17 11.21 15.63
C VAL A 272 -1.30 12.44 15.62
N VAL A 273 -0.04 12.31 16.01
CA VAL A 273 0.97 13.35 15.78
C VAL A 273 1.90 12.92 14.65
N PHE A 274 2.29 13.87 13.82
CA PHE A 274 3.36 13.70 12.85
C PHE A 274 4.67 14.21 13.46
N VAL A 275 5.76 13.49 13.27
CA VAL A 275 7.09 13.85 13.75
C VAL A 275 8.02 13.93 12.54
N GLY A 276 8.67 15.07 12.34
CA GLY A 276 9.56 15.28 11.20
C GLY A 276 10.55 16.42 11.46
N ASP A 277 11.53 16.60 10.58
CA ASP A 277 12.60 17.61 10.72
C ASP A 277 12.58 18.67 9.61
N SER A 278 11.56 18.68 8.75
CA SER A 278 11.52 19.60 7.62
C SER A 278 10.19 20.35 7.45
N GLN A 279 10.26 21.47 6.72
CA GLN A 279 9.07 22.19 6.27
C GLN A 279 8.08 21.28 5.54
N VAL A 280 8.58 20.33 4.73
CA VAL A 280 7.74 19.38 3.99
C VAL A 280 6.93 18.50 4.94
N ASP A 281 7.51 18.09 6.07
CA ASP A 281 6.81 17.29 7.09
C ASP A 281 5.74 18.11 7.80
N ILE A 282 6.08 19.35 8.15
CA ILE A 282 5.16 20.30 8.79
C ILE A 282 3.96 20.59 7.88
N GLU A 283 4.20 20.87 6.60
CA GLU A 283 3.14 21.05 5.61
C GLU A 283 2.31 19.77 5.43
N THR A 284 2.94 18.60 5.38
CA THR A 284 2.23 17.30 5.29
C THR A 284 1.25 17.13 6.46
N ALA A 285 1.73 17.42 7.67
CA ALA A 285 0.95 17.27 8.89
C ALA A 285 -0.24 18.24 8.91
N HIS A 286 0.00 19.51 8.59
CA HIS A 286 -1.05 20.52 8.48
C HIS A 286 -2.09 20.14 7.41
N ASN A 287 -1.66 19.71 6.23
CA ASN A 287 -2.56 19.27 5.15
C ASN A 287 -3.40 18.05 5.57
N ALA A 288 -2.86 17.18 6.44
CA ALA A 288 -3.56 16.01 6.97
C ALA A 288 -4.40 16.30 8.23
N ASN A 289 -4.38 17.55 8.73
CA ASN A 289 -5.00 17.98 9.99
C ASN A 289 -4.53 17.14 11.20
N VAL A 290 -3.25 16.78 11.23
CA VAL A 290 -2.59 16.13 12.38
C VAL A 290 -1.64 17.13 13.04
N PRO A 291 -1.57 17.21 14.38
CA PRO A 291 -0.55 18.01 15.06
C PRO A 291 0.86 17.57 14.67
N VAL A 292 1.81 18.51 14.61
CA VAL A 292 3.20 18.23 14.24
C VAL A 292 4.20 18.56 15.34
N ILE A 293 5.16 17.66 15.53
CA ILE A 293 6.33 17.85 16.39
C ILE A 293 7.56 17.94 15.48
N ALA A 294 8.15 19.14 15.40
CA ALA A 294 9.36 19.38 14.62
C ALA A 294 10.62 19.02 15.41
N CYS A 295 11.47 18.17 14.83
CA CYS A 295 12.72 17.74 15.41
C CYS A 295 13.83 18.75 15.06
N THR A 296 14.63 19.15 16.05
CA THR A 296 15.68 20.16 15.84
C THR A 296 17.09 19.58 15.67
N TRP A 297 17.22 18.25 15.69
CA TRP A 297 18.48 17.53 15.44
C TRP A 297 18.66 17.09 13.98
N GLY A 298 17.64 17.28 13.13
CA GLY A 298 17.66 16.86 11.73
C GLY A 298 18.41 17.85 10.82
N PHE A 299 17.97 17.94 9.57
CA PHE A 299 18.68 18.65 8.51
C PHE A 299 18.28 20.12 8.35
N ARG A 300 17.36 20.63 9.17
CA ARG A 300 16.90 22.02 9.13
C ARG A 300 17.27 22.79 10.38
N SER A 301 17.57 24.05 10.16
CA SER A 301 17.73 25.00 11.25
C SER A 301 16.37 25.34 11.87
N ILE A 302 16.39 25.73 13.14
CA ILE A 302 15.18 26.17 13.85
C ILE A 302 14.51 27.35 13.12
N SER A 303 15.30 28.27 12.54
CA SER A 303 14.76 29.40 11.80
C SER A 303 13.97 28.98 10.55
N GLU A 304 14.41 27.93 9.85
CA GLU A 304 13.67 27.40 8.70
C GLU A 304 12.39 26.68 9.13
N LEU A 305 12.43 25.97 10.26
CA LEU A 305 11.26 25.31 10.83
C LEU A 305 10.21 26.34 11.28
N ASP A 306 10.62 27.44 11.89
CA ASP A 306 9.73 28.53 12.35
C ASP A 306 8.89 29.11 11.21
N GLU A 307 9.42 29.19 9.99
CA GLU A 307 8.68 29.68 8.82
C GLU A 307 7.46 28.79 8.49
N ALA A 308 7.60 27.48 8.71
CA ALA A 308 6.55 26.49 8.48
C ALA A 308 5.54 26.39 9.64
N LYS A 309 5.87 26.98 10.81
CA LYS A 309 5.01 27.09 12.01
C LYS A 309 4.57 25.74 12.59
N PRO A 310 5.49 24.88 13.06
CA PRO A 310 5.10 23.64 13.72
C PRO A 310 4.35 23.90 15.03
N ASP A 311 3.54 22.94 15.47
CA ASP A 311 2.81 23.04 16.74
C ASP A 311 3.73 22.90 17.96
N TYR A 312 4.75 22.04 17.84
CA TYR A 312 5.71 21.74 18.91
C TYR A 312 7.13 21.55 18.37
N TYR A 313 8.11 21.75 19.23
CA TYR A 313 9.52 21.44 18.99
C TYR A 313 10.00 20.34 19.92
N ALA A 314 10.77 19.40 19.38
CA ALA A 314 11.55 18.45 20.15
C ALA A 314 13.05 18.68 19.90
N HIS A 315 13.81 18.82 20.99
CA HIS A 315 15.26 18.95 20.98
C HIS A 315 15.98 17.63 21.25
N THR A 316 15.25 16.65 21.81
CA THR A 316 15.73 15.28 21.98
C THR A 316 14.62 14.29 21.65
N PRO A 317 14.92 13.04 21.25
CA PRO A 317 13.90 12.04 21.02
C PRO A 317 12.95 11.83 22.21
N LYS A 318 13.48 11.89 23.44
CA LYS A 318 12.66 11.75 24.66
C LYS A 318 11.56 12.81 24.76
N GLU A 319 11.84 14.04 24.34
CA GLU A 319 10.86 15.14 24.41
C GLU A 319 9.61 14.87 23.57
N ILE A 320 9.69 14.06 22.50
CA ILE A 320 8.51 13.63 21.73
C ILE A 320 7.49 12.95 22.66
N TYR A 321 7.94 12.04 23.53
CA TYR A 321 7.06 11.38 24.49
C TYR A 321 6.48 12.36 25.51
N ASP A 322 7.32 13.24 26.05
CA ASP A 322 6.91 14.25 27.04
C ASP A 322 5.85 15.21 26.47
N ILE A 323 5.99 15.62 25.20
CA ILE A 323 5.03 16.45 24.47
C ILE A 323 3.71 15.69 24.28
N ILE A 324 3.75 14.44 23.81
CA ILE A 324 2.54 13.61 23.65
C ILE A 324 1.78 13.47 24.97
N VAL A 325 2.49 13.26 26.08
CA VAL A 325 1.91 13.19 27.43
C VAL A 325 1.26 14.52 27.82
N SER A 326 1.93 15.65 27.53
CA SER A 326 1.39 17.00 27.79
C SER A 326 0.11 17.28 26.99
N ILE A 327 0.07 16.90 25.70
CA ILE A 327 -1.13 17.01 24.86
C ILE A 327 -2.29 16.22 25.49
N ASN A 328 -2.02 14.97 25.87
CA ASN A 328 -3.01 14.08 26.46
C ASN A 328 -3.57 14.61 27.79
N HIS A 329 -2.73 15.21 28.64
CA HIS A 329 -3.18 15.84 29.89
C HIS A 329 -4.03 17.09 29.64
N SER A 330 -3.65 17.91 28.65
CA SER A 330 -4.39 19.12 28.30
C SER A 330 -5.78 18.80 27.79
N SER A 331 -5.93 17.76 26.97
CA SER A 331 -7.24 17.30 26.48
C SER A 331 -8.14 16.76 27.58
N ALA A 332 -7.59 16.07 28.58
CA ALA A 332 -8.35 15.56 29.73
C ALA A 332 -8.89 16.67 30.65
N SER A 333 -8.30 17.87 30.63
CA SER A 333 -8.76 19.01 31.42
C SER A 333 -9.91 19.81 30.78
N GLN A 334 -10.23 19.55 29.50
CA GLN A 334 -11.24 20.26 28.72
C GLN A 334 -12.52 19.44 28.46
N SER A 335 -12.53 18.15 28.79
CA SER A 335 -13.65 17.20 28.61
C SER A 335 -14.50 17.06 29.87
#